data_AF-A0A847VM19-F1
#
_entry.id   AF-A0A847VM19-F1
#
_cell.length_a   1.000
_cell.length_b   1.000
_cell.length_c   1.000
_cell.angle_alpha   90.00
_cell.angle_beta   90.00
_cell.angle_gamma   90.00
#
_symmetry.space_group_name_H-M   'P 1'
#
loop_
_entity.id
_entity.type
_entity.pdbx_description
1 polymer ?
#
loop_
_entity_poly.entity_id
_entity_poly.type
_entity_poly.pdbx_seq_one_letter_code
_entity_poly.pdbx_strand_id
1 'polypeptide(L)'
;MHALLQTLIARLMRMLTRRGVLVQDMGQTYLAEPDADGEEARTLRPLQAAAVTYRIAFGPRAGQKVLTLRGAMPREATARQRLCADIDGFSLHAAVRVEARERKRLEQLCRYITRPALSDERVQLNAAGQVELKLETPWRDGTTHLVMSPLEFMQRLAALVPRPRLHLIRFHGVLAPNAKLRPLVVPQGPPAPAQDAEQATEAAGTAECELETVQCARPHRISWARLLKRVFDIDMQHCPSCGGGELKIIAAILERPVIEKILTHLGLDPQPPPKGRAREAAHD
;
A
#
# COMPACT_ATOMS: atom_id res chain seq x y z
N MET A 1 6.88 9.92 -46.44
CA MET A 1 7.23 10.86 -45.35
C MET A 1 7.23 10.19 -43.97
N HIS A 2 6.11 9.66 -43.47
CA HIS A 2 6.04 9.02 -42.13
C HIS A 2 7.00 7.82 -41.93
N ALA A 3 7.13 6.94 -42.93
CA ALA A 3 8.06 5.80 -42.85
C ALA A 3 9.54 6.22 -42.78
N LEU A 4 9.91 7.28 -43.51
CA LEU A 4 11.27 7.84 -43.49
C LEU A 4 11.60 8.44 -42.12
N LEU A 5 10.65 9.18 -41.54
CA LEU A 5 10.77 9.77 -40.21
C LEU A 5 10.95 8.68 -39.13
N GLN A 6 10.14 7.62 -39.17
CA GLN A 6 10.28 6.49 -38.24
C GLN A 6 11.63 5.78 -38.36
N THR A 7 12.13 5.62 -39.60
CA THR A 7 13.44 5.00 -39.85
C THR A 7 14.58 5.86 -39.30
N LEU A 8 14.50 7.18 -39.46
CA LEU A 8 15.46 8.14 -38.89
C LEU A 8 15.43 8.13 -37.35
N ILE A 9 14.25 8.16 -36.75
CA ILE A 9 14.07 8.07 -35.28
C ILE A 9 14.70 6.77 -34.76
N ALA A 10 14.45 5.62 -35.40
CA ALA A 10 14.99 4.33 -34.97
C ALA A 10 16.53 4.23 -35.09
N ARG A 11 17.13 4.91 -36.08
CA ARG A 11 18.59 4.99 -36.23
C ARG A 11 19.21 5.94 -35.21
N LEU A 12 18.59 7.10 -34.98
CA LEU A 12 19.00 8.08 -33.97
C LEU A 12 18.94 7.48 -32.56
N MET A 13 17.83 6.83 -32.20
CA MET A 13 17.67 6.15 -30.92
C MET A 13 18.78 5.12 -30.70
N ARG A 14 19.05 4.22 -31.66
CA ARG A 14 20.14 3.23 -31.56
C ARG A 14 21.52 3.87 -31.41
N MET A 15 21.80 4.93 -32.16
CA MET A 15 23.08 5.62 -32.10
C MET A 15 23.29 6.31 -30.75
N LEU A 16 22.26 6.98 -30.24
CA LEU A 16 22.28 7.63 -28.93
C LEU A 16 22.36 6.62 -27.78
N THR A 17 21.74 5.44 -27.90
CA THR A 17 21.87 4.35 -26.93
C THR A 17 23.28 3.74 -26.93
N ARG A 18 23.88 3.51 -28.10
CA ARG A 18 25.26 3.02 -28.22
C ARG A 18 26.30 3.99 -27.65
N ARG A 19 26.05 5.29 -27.77
CA ARG A 19 26.90 6.34 -27.20
C ARG A 19 26.69 6.55 -25.69
N GLY A 20 25.78 5.80 -25.06
CA GLY A 20 25.45 5.95 -23.63
C GLY A 20 24.69 7.23 -23.30
N VAL A 21 24.29 8.03 -24.30
CA VAL A 21 23.53 9.27 -24.12
C VAL A 21 22.06 8.97 -23.82
N LEU A 22 21.54 7.87 -24.35
CA LEU A 22 20.24 7.30 -23.97
C LEU A 22 20.45 5.96 -23.27
N VAL A 23 20.10 5.86 -21.99
CA VAL A 23 20.02 4.57 -21.29
C VAL A 23 18.76 3.86 -21.76
N GLN A 24 18.92 2.67 -22.34
CA GLN A 24 17.78 1.84 -22.71
C GLN A 24 17.06 1.44 -21.42
N ASP A 25 15.79 1.81 -21.31
CA ASP A 25 14.96 1.48 -20.16
C ASP A 25 14.82 -0.04 -20.11
N MET A 26 15.64 -0.68 -19.27
CA MET A 26 15.56 -2.11 -18.95
C MET A 26 14.24 -2.26 -18.22
N GLY A 27 13.16 -2.45 -18.98
CA GLY A 27 11.80 -2.54 -18.46
C GLY A 27 11.79 -3.55 -17.34
N GLN A 28 11.83 -3.06 -16.09
CA GLN A 28 11.74 -3.90 -14.92
C GLN A 28 10.33 -4.45 -14.94
N THR A 29 10.22 -5.68 -15.42
CA THR A 29 9.06 -6.55 -15.31
C THR A 29 8.95 -6.99 -13.85
N TYR A 30 8.73 -6.05 -12.93
CA TYR A 30 8.35 -6.44 -11.58
C TYR A 30 6.89 -6.93 -11.65
N LEU A 31 6.79 -8.25 -11.63
CA LEU A 31 5.60 -9.07 -11.72
C LEU A 31 4.55 -8.63 -10.67
N ALA A 32 3.45 -8.04 -11.14
CA ALA A 32 2.16 -8.38 -10.56
C ALA A 32 1.70 -9.65 -11.29
N GLU A 33 1.63 -10.77 -10.55
CA GLU A 33 1.26 -12.07 -11.11
C GLU A 33 -0.02 -11.98 -11.97
N PRO A 34 -0.06 -12.62 -13.15
CA PRO A 34 -1.10 -12.31 -14.12
C PRO A 34 -2.48 -12.87 -13.87
N ASP A 35 -2.57 -13.95 -13.11
CA ASP A 35 -3.66 -14.90 -13.29
C ASP A 35 -4.55 -15.07 -12.04
N ALA A 36 -4.34 -14.27 -10.98
CA ALA A 36 -5.04 -14.48 -9.71
C ALA A 36 -6.38 -13.74 -9.56
N ASP A 37 -6.68 -12.75 -10.40
CA ASP A 37 -7.76 -11.80 -10.10
C ASP A 37 -8.86 -11.69 -11.17
N GLY A 38 -10.10 -11.43 -10.70
CA GLY A 38 -11.31 -11.26 -11.52
C GLY A 38 -11.29 -10.04 -12.47
N GLU A 39 -12.40 -9.82 -13.19
CA GLU A 39 -12.50 -8.88 -14.32
C GLU A 39 -12.09 -7.43 -13.99
N GLU A 40 -12.45 -6.90 -12.81
CA GLU A 40 -12.06 -5.55 -12.35
C GLU A 40 -10.55 -5.38 -12.14
N ALA A 41 -9.84 -6.45 -11.73
CA ALA A 41 -8.40 -6.39 -11.59
C ALA A 41 -7.69 -6.41 -12.94
N ARG A 42 -8.31 -6.97 -13.98
CA ARG A 42 -7.79 -6.90 -15.35
C ARG A 42 -7.85 -5.48 -15.92
N THR A 43 -8.84 -4.67 -15.53
CA THR A 43 -8.99 -3.30 -16.05
C THR A 43 -8.05 -2.28 -15.39
N LEU A 44 -7.78 -2.40 -14.08
CA LEU A 44 -6.85 -1.52 -13.36
C LEU A 44 -5.37 -1.85 -13.62
N ARG A 45 -5.07 -3.08 -14.01
CA ARG A 45 -3.69 -3.55 -14.15
C ARG A 45 -2.88 -2.83 -15.23
N PRO A 46 -3.39 -2.57 -16.45
CA PRO A 46 -2.69 -1.75 -17.43
C PRO A 46 -2.39 -0.34 -16.93
N LEU A 47 -3.32 0.26 -16.18
CA LEU A 47 -3.13 1.58 -15.57
C LEU A 47 -1.98 1.56 -14.56
N GLN A 48 -1.96 0.58 -13.67
CA GLN A 48 -0.92 0.40 -12.66
C GLN A 48 0.46 0.14 -13.30
N ALA A 49 0.54 -0.76 -14.28
CA ALA A 49 1.78 -1.07 -14.99
C ALA A 49 2.35 0.14 -15.77
N ALA A 50 1.47 0.89 -16.44
CA ALA A 50 1.85 2.11 -17.14
C ALA A 50 2.31 3.20 -16.16
N ALA A 51 1.61 3.38 -15.03
CA ALA A 51 1.93 4.37 -14.02
C ALA A 51 3.33 4.16 -13.41
N VAL A 52 3.67 2.92 -13.04
CA VAL A 52 4.99 2.56 -12.47
C VAL A 52 6.14 2.78 -13.46
N THR A 53 5.88 2.58 -14.76
CA THR A 53 6.89 2.78 -15.82
C THR A 53 6.85 4.18 -16.44
N TYR A 54 6.10 5.12 -15.84
CA TYR A 54 5.89 6.48 -16.34
C TYR A 54 5.33 6.56 -17.78
N ARG A 55 4.61 5.53 -18.22
CA ARG A 55 3.97 5.46 -19.53
C ARG A 55 2.48 5.79 -19.47
N ILE A 56 1.90 6.06 -20.64
CA ILE A 56 0.47 6.27 -20.83
C ILE A 56 -0.18 4.92 -21.12
N ALA A 57 -1.27 4.58 -20.43
CA ALA A 57 -1.93 3.28 -20.58
C ALA A 57 -2.83 3.23 -21.82
N PHE A 58 -3.67 4.25 -22.01
CA PHE A 58 -4.70 4.28 -23.05
C PHE A 58 -4.73 5.60 -23.81
N GLY A 59 -5.29 5.56 -25.01
CA GLY A 59 -5.48 6.73 -25.88
C GLY A 59 -4.42 6.85 -26.99
N PRO A 60 -4.40 7.96 -27.74
CA PRO A 60 -3.59 8.11 -28.94
C PRO A 60 -2.07 8.07 -28.68
N ARG A 61 -1.65 8.29 -27.44
CA ARG A 61 -0.24 8.25 -27.02
C ARG A 61 0.08 7.05 -26.12
N ALA A 62 -0.75 6.00 -26.14
CA ALA A 62 -0.51 4.79 -25.35
C ALA A 62 0.92 4.24 -25.57
N GLY A 63 1.56 3.82 -24.49
CA GLY A 63 2.95 3.33 -24.47
C GLY A 63 4.03 4.42 -24.47
N GLN A 64 3.69 5.68 -24.78
CA GLN A 64 4.64 6.80 -24.73
C GLN A 64 4.87 7.26 -23.28
N LYS A 65 6.03 7.87 -23.01
CA LYS A 65 6.29 8.54 -21.73
C LYS A 65 5.54 9.86 -21.67
N VAL A 66 5.12 10.24 -20.47
CA VAL A 66 4.52 11.56 -20.22
C VAL A 66 5.53 12.67 -20.52
N LEU A 67 5.04 13.78 -21.09
CA LEU A 67 5.89 14.91 -21.42
C LEU A 67 6.40 15.56 -20.13
N THR A 68 7.70 15.87 -20.13
CA THR A 68 8.39 16.49 -19.00
C THR A 68 8.90 17.85 -19.44
N LEU A 69 8.63 18.89 -18.65
CA LEU A 69 9.23 20.21 -18.85
C LEU A 69 10.45 20.33 -17.96
N ARG A 70 11.60 20.64 -18.57
CA ARG A 70 12.86 20.87 -17.85
C ARG A 70 13.09 22.36 -17.69
N GLY A 71 12.81 22.86 -16.48
CA GLY A 71 13.01 24.26 -16.13
C GLY A 71 14.18 24.52 -15.17
N ALA A 72 14.73 23.46 -14.58
CA ALA A 72 15.86 23.57 -13.65
C ALA A 72 17.13 23.00 -14.29
N MET A 73 18.29 23.52 -13.88
CA MET A 73 19.57 22.92 -14.25
C MET A 73 19.70 21.52 -13.62
N PRO A 74 20.14 20.51 -14.37
CA PRO A 74 20.39 19.18 -13.82
C PRO A 74 21.37 19.27 -12.65
N ARG A 75 21.04 18.60 -11.54
CA ARG A 75 21.93 18.54 -10.38
C ARG A 75 22.92 17.39 -10.57
N GLU A 76 24.20 17.70 -10.53
CA GLU A 76 25.25 16.67 -10.42
C GLU A 76 25.08 15.88 -9.12
N ALA A 77 25.16 14.56 -9.22
CA ALA A 77 24.99 13.65 -8.09
C ALA A 77 26.16 13.79 -7.11
N THR A 78 26.05 14.73 -6.18
CA THR A 78 27.11 15.02 -5.20
C THR A 78 26.89 14.27 -3.89
N ALA A 79 27.95 13.55 -3.50
CA ALA A 79 28.26 12.92 -2.22
C ALA A 79 27.18 12.03 -1.58
N ARG A 80 27.45 10.71 -1.55
CA ARG A 80 26.76 9.77 -0.64
C ARG A 80 26.95 10.28 0.79
N GLN A 81 25.90 10.85 1.37
CA GLN A 81 25.87 11.26 2.76
C GLN A 81 26.07 10.04 3.66
N ARG A 82 26.67 10.25 4.83
CA ARG A 82 26.94 9.16 5.80
C ARG A 82 25.60 8.50 6.20
N LEU A 83 25.56 7.17 6.19
CA LEU A 83 24.34 6.36 6.46
C LEU A 83 23.22 6.51 5.41
N CYS A 84 23.55 6.91 4.17
CA CYS A 84 22.63 6.85 3.04
C CYS A 84 22.99 5.72 2.09
N ALA A 85 22.00 4.91 1.71
CA ALA A 85 22.13 3.84 0.72
C ALA A 85 21.06 4.00 -0.36
N ASP A 86 21.45 3.76 -1.61
CA ASP A 86 20.54 3.71 -2.77
C ASP A 86 20.86 2.40 -3.50
N ILE A 87 20.00 1.39 -3.36
CA ILE A 87 20.20 0.02 -3.83
C ILE A 87 18.90 -0.47 -4.46
N ASP A 88 18.97 -0.98 -5.69
CA ASP A 88 17.83 -1.57 -6.42
C ASP A 88 16.57 -0.69 -6.46
N GLY A 89 16.75 0.63 -6.54
CA GLY A 89 15.64 1.60 -6.57
C GLY A 89 15.09 1.98 -5.19
N PHE A 90 15.67 1.48 -4.11
CA PHE A 90 15.35 1.88 -2.74
C PHE A 90 16.41 2.84 -2.20
N SER A 91 15.96 4.03 -1.81
CA SER A 91 16.77 5.00 -1.07
C SER A 91 16.44 4.93 0.42
N LEU A 92 17.46 4.69 1.25
CA LEU A 92 17.39 4.70 2.71
C LEU A 92 18.34 5.76 3.26
N HIS A 93 17.82 6.68 4.08
CA HIS A 93 18.61 7.65 4.83
C HIS A 93 18.57 7.31 6.33
N ALA A 94 19.47 6.46 6.80
CA ALA A 94 19.47 5.98 8.19
C ALA A 94 20.01 7.00 9.21
N ALA A 95 20.61 8.11 8.77
CA ALA A 95 21.04 9.19 9.67
C ALA A 95 19.91 10.09 10.21
N VAL A 96 18.67 10.00 9.67
CA VAL A 96 17.53 10.78 10.20
C VAL A 96 16.82 9.97 11.27
N ARG A 97 16.81 10.49 12.50
CA ARG A 97 16.05 9.93 13.63
C ARG A 97 15.23 11.03 14.29
N VAL A 98 14.04 10.67 14.79
CA VAL A 98 13.17 11.57 15.55
C VAL A 98 12.96 10.96 16.93
N GLU A 99 13.47 11.62 17.96
CA GLU A 99 13.34 11.13 19.34
C GLU A 99 11.98 11.53 19.94
N ALA A 100 11.46 10.76 20.90
CA ALA A 100 10.13 10.98 21.48
C ALA A 100 9.95 12.36 22.14
N ARG A 101 11.05 12.99 22.56
CA ARG A 101 11.05 14.32 23.20
C ARG A 101 11.16 15.47 22.19
N GLU A 102 11.46 15.20 20.92
CA GLU A 102 11.67 16.22 19.88
C GLU A 102 10.34 16.67 19.26
N ARG A 103 9.52 17.41 20.02
CA ARG A 103 8.15 17.80 19.63
C ARG A 103 8.07 18.47 18.25
N LYS A 104 9.00 19.37 17.91
CA LYS A 104 9.04 20.05 16.59
C LYS A 104 9.29 19.09 15.43
N ARG A 105 10.16 18.09 15.60
CA ARG A 105 10.46 17.10 14.55
C ARG A 105 9.34 16.06 14.42
N LEU A 106 8.73 15.67 15.55
CA LEU A 106 7.52 14.85 15.54
C LEU A 106 6.39 15.55 14.81
N GLU A 107 6.18 16.84 15.05
CA GLU A 107 5.19 17.63 14.30
C GLU A 107 5.49 17.64 12.80
N GLN A 108 6.75 17.82 12.39
CA GLN A 108 7.14 17.75 10.98
C GLN A 108 6.88 16.37 10.36
N LEU A 109 7.13 15.29 11.11
CA LEU A 109 6.81 13.94 10.69
C LEU A 109 5.29 13.73 10.55
N CYS A 110 4.50 14.22 11.50
CA CYS A 110 3.04 14.20 11.41
C CYS A 110 2.55 14.93 10.16
N ARG A 111 3.05 16.16 9.91
CA ARG A 111 2.73 16.94 8.71
C ARG A 111 3.08 16.19 7.42
N TYR A 112 4.20 15.46 7.41
CA TYR A 112 4.60 14.62 6.27
C TYR A 112 3.62 13.46 6.05
N ILE A 113 3.25 12.73 7.11
CA ILE A 113 2.32 11.60 7.04
C ILE A 113 0.93 12.06 6.58
N THR A 114 0.47 13.21 7.07
CA THR A 114 -0.85 13.77 6.73
C THR A 114 -0.85 14.59 5.45
N ARG A 115 0.27 14.65 4.73
CA ARG A 115 0.38 15.49 3.53
C ARG A 115 -0.52 14.94 2.41
N PRO A 116 -1.37 15.77 1.78
CA PRO A 116 -2.17 15.32 0.65
C PRO A 116 -1.27 14.95 -0.54
N ALA A 117 -1.71 13.96 -1.32
CA ALA A 117 -0.96 13.49 -2.48
C ALA A 117 -0.84 14.55 -3.60
N LEU A 118 -1.83 15.46 -3.68
CA LEU A 118 -1.90 16.54 -4.64
C LEU A 118 -2.18 17.87 -3.93
N SER A 119 -1.88 18.96 -4.63
CA SER A 119 -2.13 20.33 -4.20
C SER A 119 -2.70 21.10 -5.39
N ASP A 120 -3.76 21.88 -5.16
CA ASP A 120 -4.43 22.65 -6.20
C ASP A 120 -3.49 23.65 -6.87
N GLU A 121 -2.58 24.25 -6.11
CA GLU A 121 -1.54 25.15 -6.64
C GLU A 121 -0.61 24.45 -7.64
N ARG A 122 -0.45 23.13 -7.52
CA ARG A 122 0.46 22.32 -8.34
C ARG A 122 -0.22 21.66 -9.53
N VAL A 123 -1.55 21.67 -9.63
CA VAL A 123 -2.30 21.07 -10.74
C VAL A 123 -3.06 22.17 -11.47
N GLN A 124 -2.60 22.53 -12.66
CA GLN A 124 -3.21 23.60 -13.45
C GLN A 124 -3.52 23.12 -14.86
N LEU A 125 -4.41 23.84 -15.55
CA LEU A 125 -4.65 23.65 -16.97
C LEU A 125 -3.87 24.71 -17.75
N ASN A 126 -3.14 24.28 -18.78
CA ASN A 126 -2.47 25.20 -19.70
C ASN A 126 -3.45 25.72 -20.78
N ALA A 127 -2.99 26.69 -21.58
CA ALA A 127 -3.79 27.26 -22.68
C ALA A 127 -4.25 26.25 -23.74
N ALA A 128 -3.57 25.10 -23.84
CA ALA A 128 -3.93 24.00 -24.74
C ALA A 128 -4.92 23.00 -24.10
N GLY A 129 -5.44 23.27 -22.89
CA GLY A 129 -6.34 22.38 -22.16
C GLY A 129 -5.68 21.12 -21.60
N GLN A 130 -4.35 21.09 -21.52
CA GLN A 130 -3.59 20.00 -20.92
C GLN A 130 -3.36 20.27 -19.44
N VAL A 131 -3.29 19.19 -18.66
CA VAL A 131 -2.94 19.24 -17.24
C VAL A 131 -1.43 19.40 -17.11
N GLU A 132 -1.04 20.47 -16.43
CA GLU A 132 0.33 20.74 -15.99
C GLU A 132 0.43 20.47 -14.49
N LEU A 133 1.19 19.43 -14.14
CA LEU A 133 1.48 19.05 -12.76
C LEU A 133 2.89 19.50 -12.39
N LYS A 134 3.00 20.50 -11.52
CA LYS A 134 4.27 20.99 -10.97
C LYS A 134 4.82 20.01 -9.93
N LEU A 135 6.10 19.67 -10.04
CA LEU A 135 6.82 18.89 -9.03
C LEU A 135 7.20 19.79 -7.85
N GLU A 136 7.06 19.27 -6.62
CA GLU A 136 7.47 20.01 -5.42
C GLU A 136 8.97 20.27 -5.41
N THR A 137 9.74 19.22 -5.70
CA THR A 137 11.18 19.29 -5.90
C THR A 137 11.47 18.90 -7.35
N PRO A 138 12.21 19.73 -8.10
CA PRO A 138 12.68 19.34 -9.42
C PRO A 138 13.44 18.01 -9.37
N TRP A 139 13.22 17.17 -10.38
CA TRP A 139 14.00 15.94 -10.51
C TRP A 139 15.46 16.25 -10.81
N ARG A 140 16.32 15.24 -10.62
CA ARG A 140 17.77 15.36 -10.86
C ARG A 140 18.10 15.80 -12.28
N ASP A 141 17.27 15.41 -13.25
CA ASP A 141 17.43 15.75 -14.67
C ASP A 141 16.89 17.15 -15.04
N GLY A 142 16.48 17.94 -14.04
CA GLY A 142 15.96 19.29 -14.23
C GLY A 142 14.47 19.36 -14.51
N THR A 143 13.77 18.22 -14.55
CA THR A 143 12.31 18.19 -14.76
C THR A 143 11.59 18.89 -13.61
N THR A 144 10.72 19.84 -13.95
CA THR A 144 9.94 20.65 -13.01
C THR A 144 8.44 20.42 -13.15
N HIS A 145 7.93 20.12 -14.34
CA HIS A 145 6.51 19.89 -14.58
C HIS A 145 6.28 18.64 -15.42
N LEU A 146 5.15 17.99 -15.20
CA LEU A 146 4.62 16.90 -16.04
C LEU A 146 3.42 17.43 -16.81
N VAL A 147 3.41 17.27 -18.13
CA VAL A 147 2.33 17.76 -19.00
C VAL A 147 1.63 16.59 -19.68
N MET A 148 0.31 16.50 -19.50
CA MET A 148 -0.50 15.39 -19.98
C MET A 148 -1.93 15.83 -20.31
N SER A 149 -2.64 15.04 -21.11
CA SER A 149 -4.07 15.33 -21.33
C SER A 149 -4.88 15.06 -20.06
N PRO A 150 -6.08 15.66 -19.90
CA PRO A 150 -6.95 15.37 -18.75
C PRO A 150 -7.24 13.88 -18.58
N LEU A 151 -7.43 13.15 -19.67
CA LEU A 151 -7.67 11.69 -19.62
C LEU A 151 -6.42 10.93 -19.15
N GLU A 152 -5.23 11.33 -19.61
CA GLU A 152 -3.96 10.73 -19.15
C GLU A 152 -3.72 11.00 -17.65
N PHE A 153 -4.12 12.18 -17.16
CA PHE A 153 -4.09 12.50 -15.74
C PHE A 153 -5.03 11.60 -14.93
N MET A 154 -6.27 11.44 -15.39
CA MET A 154 -7.25 10.54 -14.76
C MET A 154 -6.79 9.08 -14.74
N GLN A 155 -6.11 8.61 -15.79
CA GLN A 155 -5.52 7.26 -15.82
C GLN A 155 -4.50 7.06 -14.68
N ARG A 156 -3.67 8.07 -14.40
CA ARG A 156 -2.69 8.03 -13.29
C ARG A 156 -3.36 8.07 -11.93
N LEU A 157 -4.41 8.86 -11.77
CA LEU A 157 -5.19 8.89 -10.54
C LEU A 157 -5.88 7.54 -10.28
N ALA A 158 -6.50 6.96 -11.30
CA ALA A 158 -7.13 5.65 -11.20
C ALA A 158 -6.12 4.55 -10.84
N ALA A 159 -4.86 4.65 -11.28
CA ALA A 159 -3.81 3.71 -10.90
C ALA A 159 -3.47 3.72 -9.40
N LEU A 160 -3.76 4.81 -8.67
CA LEU A 160 -3.56 4.89 -7.21
C LEU A 160 -4.63 4.13 -6.42
N VAL A 161 -5.77 3.83 -7.05
CA VAL A 161 -6.84 3.07 -6.39
C VAL A 161 -6.36 1.62 -6.26
N PRO A 162 -6.23 1.10 -5.03
CA PRO A 162 -5.80 -0.26 -4.82
C PRO A 162 -6.87 -1.24 -5.28
N ARG A 163 -6.43 -2.42 -5.74
CA ARG A 163 -7.35 -3.50 -6.09
C ARG A 163 -8.15 -3.95 -4.87
N PRO A 164 -9.42 -4.34 -5.05
CA PRO A 164 -10.17 -5.00 -3.98
C PRO A 164 -9.38 -6.20 -3.45
N ARG A 165 -9.44 -6.41 -2.13
CA ARG A 165 -8.82 -7.57 -1.43
C ARG A 165 -7.29 -7.63 -1.51
N LEU A 166 -6.61 -6.59 -2.01
CA LEU A 166 -5.15 -6.52 -1.97
C LEU A 166 -4.65 -6.09 -0.58
N HIS A 167 -3.66 -6.81 -0.04
CA HIS A 167 -2.96 -6.36 1.15
C HIS A 167 -2.16 -5.08 0.85
N LEU A 168 -2.64 -3.95 1.38
CA LEU A 168 -2.01 -2.63 1.21
C LEU A 168 -0.69 -2.50 1.97
N ILE A 169 -0.58 -3.19 3.11
CA ILE A 169 0.60 -3.16 3.96
C ILE A 169 1.28 -4.52 3.83
N ARG A 170 2.47 -4.51 3.22
CA ARG A 170 3.36 -5.66 3.18
C ARG A 170 4.57 -5.37 4.05
N PHE A 171 4.73 -6.13 5.12
CA PHE A 171 5.92 -6.04 5.94
C PHE A 171 7.03 -6.83 5.27
N HIS A 172 8.17 -6.18 5.05
CA HIS A 172 9.36 -6.79 4.44
C HIS A 172 10.55 -6.74 5.40
N GLY A 173 11.52 -7.62 5.17
CA GLY A 173 12.76 -7.68 5.93
C GLY A 173 12.62 -8.32 7.32
N VAL A 174 13.64 -8.12 8.15
CA VAL A 174 13.80 -8.81 9.44
C VAL A 174 12.71 -8.44 10.46
N LEU A 175 12.04 -7.29 10.28
CA LEU A 175 10.94 -6.85 11.16
C LEU A 175 9.57 -7.39 10.72
N ALA A 176 9.46 -8.11 9.60
CA ALA A 176 8.18 -8.65 9.15
C ALA A 176 7.62 -9.71 10.13
N PRO A 177 6.28 -9.78 10.35
CA PRO A 177 5.67 -10.69 11.34
C PRO A 177 6.11 -12.15 11.26
N ASN A 178 6.41 -12.65 10.05
CA ASN A 178 6.83 -14.03 9.82
C ASN A 178 8.32 -14.14 9.40
N ALA A 179 9.15 -13.13 9.64
CA ALA A 179 10.57 -13.22 9.32
C ALA A 179 11.28 -14.14 10.32
N LYS A 180 12.05 -15.11 9.81
CA LYS A 180 12.78 -16.10 10.64
C LYS A 180 13.72 -15.45 11.65
N LEU A 181 14.29 -14.29 11.31
CA LEU A 181 15.22 -13.53 12.16
C LEU A 181 14.52 -12.55 13.10
N ARG A 182 13.21 -12.32 12.97
CA ARG A 182 12.45 -11.38 13.81
C ARG A 182 12.60 -11.67 15.32
N PRO A 183 12.57 -12.94 15.79
CA PRO A 183 12.72 -13.23 17.21
C PRO A 183 14.05 -12.77 17.82
N LEU A 184 15.10 -12.65 16.99
CA LEU A 184 16.43 -12.21 17.42
C LEU A 184 16.56 -10.68 17.49
N VAL A 185 15.70 -9.94 16.80
CA VAL A 185 15.79 -8.47 16.68
C VAL A 185 14.72 -7.75 17.50
N VAL A 186 13.51 -8.32 17.59
CA VAL A 186 12.43 -7.73 18.38
C VAL A 186 12.57 -8.21 19.82
N PRO A 187 12.74 -7.30 20.80
CA PRO A 187 12.76 -7.68 22.21
C PRO A 187 11.50 -8.46 22.54
N GLN A 188 11.67 -9.69 23.03
CA GLN A 188 10.55 -10.46 23.54
C GLN A 188 10.07 -9.79 24.82
N GLY A 189 8.78 -9.46 24.89
CA GLY A 189 8.20 -8.97 26.15
C GLY A 189 8.37 -10.02 27.25
N PRO A 190 8.35 -9.61 28.53
CA PRO A 190 8.37 -10.57 29.63
C PRO A 190 7.23 -11.59 29.44
N PRO A 191 7.46 -12.88 29.75
CA PRO A 191 6.43 -13.89 29.65
C PRO A 191 5.21 -13.44 30.46
N ALA A 192 4.03 -13.47 29.83
CA ALA A 192 2.79 -13.23 30.55
C ALA A 192 2.67 -14.26 31.68
N PRO A 193 2.20 -13.86 32.88
CA PRO A 193 2.00 -14.80 33.97
C PRO A 193 1.07 -15.93 33.51
N ALA A 194 1.50 -17.17 33.78
CA ALA A 194 0.75 -18.38 33.48
C ALA A 194 -0.55 -18.40 34.29
N GLN A 195 -1.62 -17.90 33.69
CA GLN A 195 -2.98 -18.18 34.12
C GLN A 195 -3.74 -18.60 32.85
N ASP A 196 -4.34 -19.77 32.91
CA ASP A 196 -5.20 -20.42 31.90
C ASP A 196 -4.51 -21.31 30.85
N ALA A 197 -3.56 -22.16 31.28
CA ALA A 197 -3.02 -23.27 30.49
C ALA A 197 -3.37 -24.66 31.05
N GLU A 198 -4.44 -24.78 31.84
CA GLU A 198 -4.98 -26.06 32.31
C GLU A 198 -6.35 -26.31 31.67
N GLN A 199 -6.37 -26.67 30.38
CA GLN A 199 -7.51 -27.36 29.72
C GLN A 199 -7.19 -27.68 28.24
N ALA A 200 -6.05 -28.32 27.96
CA ALA A 200 -5.80 -28.93 26.65
C ALA A 200 -4.67 -29.97 26.72
N THR A 201 -4.76 -30.92 27.64
CA THR A 201 -3.88 -32.09 27.65
C THR A 201 -4.71 -33.34 27.89
N GLU A 202 -5.21 -33.92 26.80
CA GLU A 202 -5.48 -35.36 26.72
C GLU A 202 -5.47 -35.79 25.24
N ALA A 203 -4.31 -36.23 24.78
CA ALA A 203 -4.11 -37.27 23.76
C ALA A 203 -2.60 -37.40 23.49
N ALA A 204 -1.93 -38.21 24.30
CA ALA A 204 -0.54 -38.61 24.08
C ALA A 204 -0.46 -39.82 23.14
N GLY A 205 0.59 -39.89 22.31
CA GLY A 205 0.97 -41.11 21.61
C GLY A 205 2.14 -40.99 20.63
N THR A 206 3.38 -40.98 21.18
CA THR A 206 4.66 -41.54 20.63
C THR A 206 5.22 -41.03 19.27
N ALA A 207 6.51 -40.76 19.02
CA ALA A 207 7.77 -40.76 19.78
C ALA A 207 8.85 -40.01 18.93
N GLU A 208 9.66 -39.19 19.61
CA GLU A 208 11.09 -38.87 19.44
C GLU A 208 11.68 -38.40 18.08
N CYS A 209 12.15 -37.13 18.03
CA CYS A 209 13.57 -36.82 17.81
C CYS A 209 13.93 -35.34 18.07
N GLU A 210 15.15 -35.17 18.56
CA GLU A 210 15.82 -34.02 19.17
C GLU A 210 15.87 -32.71 18.34
N LEU A 211 15.38 -31.63 18.95
CA LEU A 211 16.07 -30.35 19.12
C LEU A 211 15.16 -29.50 20.02
N GLU A 212 15.67 -29.07 21.17
CA GLU A 212 14.95 -28.22 22.14
C GLU A 212 14.60 -26.87 21.51
N THR A 213 13.51 -26.88 20.74
CA THR A 213 12.71 -25.69 20.52
C THR A 213 12.01 -25.45 21.85
N VAL A 214 12.53 -24.50 22.62
CA VAL A 214 11.73 -23.83 23.65
C VAL A 214 10.55 -23.22 22.89
N GLN A 215 9.48 -24.01 22.78
CA GLN A 215 8.19 -23.57 22.29
C GLN A 215 7.64 -22.65 23.38
N CYS A 216 8.17 -21.42 23.44
CA CYS A 216 7.50 -20.32 24.11
C CYS A 216 6.12 -20.24 23.46
N ALA A 217 5.12 -20.73 24.16
CA ALA A 217 3.72 -20.66 23.79
C ALA A 217 3.43 -19.22 23.38
N ARG A 218 3.20 -19.01 22.08
CA ARG A 218 3.02 -17.68 21.51
C ARG A 218 1.83 -17.00 22.19
N PRO A 219 2.00 -15.90 22.94
CA PRO A 219 0.87 -15.18 23.51
C PRO A 219 0.30 -14.29 22.40
N HIS A 220 -0.37 -14.86 21.41
CA HIS A 220 -0.76 -14.07 20.24
C HIS A 220 -2.14 -14.31 19.64
N ARG A 221 -2.93 -15.25 20.18
CA ARG A 221 -4.36 -15.29 19.85
C ARG A 221 -5.12 -14.46 20.87
N ILE A 222 -5.27 -13.17 20.57
CA ILE A 222 -6.33 -12.37 21.22
C ILE A 222 -7.67 -13.06 20.92
N SER A 223 -8.48 -13.33 21.94
CA SER A 223 -9.81 -13.90 21.72
C SER A 223 -10.65 -12.92 20.92
N TRP A 224 -11.55 -13.45 20.08
CA TRP A 224 -12.44 -12.61 19.26
C TRP A 224 -13.25 -11.63 20.12
N ALA A 225 -13.74 -12.07 21.28
CA ALA A 225 -14.45 -11.21 22.24
C ALA A 225 -13.60 -10.03 22.72
N ARG A 226 -12.31 -10.27 23.04
CA ARG A 226 -11.38 -9.21 23.45
C ARG A 226 -11.02 -8.27 22.31
N LEU A 227 -10.96 -8.77 21.08
CA LEU A 227 -10.70 -7.95 19.89
C LEU A 227 -11.88 -7.03 19.58
N LEU A 228 -13.12 -7.53 19.67
CA LEU A 228 -14.33 -6.73 19.49
C LEU A 228 -14.46 -5.61 20.53
N LYS A 229 -14.21 -5.91 21.80
CA LYS A 229 -14.17 -4.90 22.86
C LYS A 229 -13.13 -3.82 22.58
N ARG A 230 -11.93 -4.22 22.11
CA ARG A 230 -10.84 -3.27 21.85
C ARG A 230 -11.07 -2.39 20.62
N VAL A 231 -11.68 -2.92 19.56
CA VAL A 231 -11.81 -2.23 18.26
C VAL A 231 -13.15 -1.51 18.12
N PHE A 232 -14.24 -2.12 18.62
CA PHE A 232 -15.60 -1.64 18.43
C PHE A 232 -16.32 -1.30 19.75
N ASP A 233 -15.65 -1.45 20.89
CA ASP A 233 -16.25 -1.25 22.22
C ASP A 233 -17.47 -2.14 22.49
N ILE A 234 -17.49 -3.34 21.89
CA ILE A 234 -18.55 -4.32 22.10
C ILE A 234 -18.06 -5.38 23.09
N ASP A 235 -18.60 -5.39 24.31
CA ASP A 235 -18.28 -6.41 25.31
C ASP A 235 -19.07 -7.69 25.04
N MET A 236 -18.36 -8.73 24.58
CA MET A 236 -18.89 -10.07 24.43
C MET A 236 -18.17 -11.08 25.34
N GLN A 237 -17.38 -10.61 26.31
CA GLN A 237 -16.77 -11.46 27.32
C GLN A 237 -17.81 -11.91 28.36
N HIS A 238 -18.83 -11.08 28.57
CA HIS A 238 -19.92 -11.36 29.49
C HIS A 238 -21.26 -11.32 28.75
N CYS A 239 -22.12 -12.29 29.03
CA CYS A 239 -23.47 -12.32 28.50
C CYS A 239 -24.29 -11.15 29.09
N PRO A 240 -24.90 -10.30 28.24
CA PRO A 240 -25.65 -9.14 28.70
C PRO A 240 -26.93 -9.51 29.47
N SER A 241 -27.45 -10.74 29.32
CA SER A 241 -28.67 -11.19 29.98
C SER A 241 -28.43 -11.79 31.36
N CYS A 242 -27.30 -12.48 31.58
CA CYS A 242 -27.01 -13.15 32.86
C CYS A 242 -25.79 -12.58 33.61
N GLY A 243 -25.05 -11.65 33.00
CA GLY A 243 -23.94 -10.92 33.63
C GLY A 243 -22.65 -11.73 33.86
N GLY A 244 -22.70 -13.07 33.87
CA GLY A 244 -21.56 -13.91 34.29
C GLY A 244 -21.11 -14.99 33.30
N GLY A 245 -21.87 -15.28 32.24
CA GLY A 245 -21.50 -16.32 31.27
C GLY A 245 -20.63 -15.79 30.13
N GLU A 246 -19.60 -16.53 29.73
CA GLU A 246 -18.84 -16.25 28.51
C GLU A 246 -19.66 -16.59 27.26
N LEU A 247 -19.75 -15.66 26.30
CA LEU A 247 -20.39 -15.91 25.02
C LEU A 247 -19.48 -16.73 24.12
N LYS A 248 -20.01 -17.81 23.53
CA LYS A 248 -19.31 -18.66 22.56
C LYS A 248 -19.95 -18.52 21.18
N ILE A 249 -19.11 -18.44 20.14
CA ILE A 249 -19.58 -18.46 18.76
C ILE A 249 -20.05 -19.89 18.45
N ILE A 250 -21.34 -20.05 18.15
CA ILE A 250 -21.93 -21.35 17.80
C ILE A 250 -22.02 -21.56 16.27
N ALA A 251 -22.18 -20.48 15.50
CA ALA A 251 -22.25 -20.52 14.05
C ALA A 251 -21.97 -19.13 13.45
N ALA A 252 -21.49 -19.09 12.22
CA ALA A 252 -21.44 -17.89 11.38
C ALA A 252 -22.38 -18.09 10.19
N ILE A 253 -23.42 -17.26 10.09
CA ILE A 253 -24.44 -17.37 9.03
C ILE A 253 -24.11 -16.36 7.94
N LEU A 254 -23.85 -16.85 6.73
CA LEU A 254 -23.43 -16.03 5.59
C LEU A 254 -24.50 -15.93 4.49
N GLU A 255 -25.49 -16.81 4.53
CA GLU A 255 -26.53 -16.89 3.51
C GLU A 255 -27.61 -15.83 3.73
N ARG A 256 -27.74 -14.91 2.77
CA ARG A 256 -28.73 -13.83 2.79
C ARG A 256 -30.17 -14.28 3.14
N PRO A 257 -30.76 -15.32 2.51
CA PRO A 257 -32.15 -15.70 2.82
C PRO A 257 -32.31 -16.17 4.28
N VAL A 258 -31.28 -16.80 4.85
CA VAL A 258 -31.28 -17.25 6.26
C VAL A 258 -31.15 -16.05 7.20
N ILE A 259 -30.25 -15.11 6.88
CA ILE A 259 -30.08 -13.86 7.63
C ILE A 259 -31.39 -13.07 7.65
N GLU A 260 -32.03 -12.87 6.50
CA GLU A 260 -33.29 -12.15 6.39
C GLU A 260 -34.39 -12.79 7.25
N LYS A 261 -34.51 -14.13 7.20
CA LYS A 261 -35.50 -14.87 8.00
C LYS A 261 -35.27 -14.73 9.50
N ILE A 262 -34.02 -14.79 9.94
CA ILE A 262 -33.65 -14.65 11.36
C ILE A 262 -33.89 -13.22 11.84
N LEU A 263 -33.42 -12.21 11.10
CA LEU A 263 -33.58 -10.80 11.48
C LEU A 263 -35.06 -10.42 11.54
N THR A 264 -35.85 -10.84 10.55
CA THR A 264 -37.32 -10.62 10.55
C THR A 264 -37.98 -11.27 11.76
N HIS A 265 -37.57 -12.48 12.13
CA HIS A 265 -38.09 -13.16 13.33
C HIS A 265 -37.71 -12.44 14.64
N LEU A 266 -36.53 -11.80 14.68
CA LEU A 266 -36.06 -11.00 15.81
C LEU A 266 -36.60 -9.56 15.83
N GLY A 267 -37.40 -9.15 14.82
CA GLY A 267 -37.91 -7.79 14.69
C GLY A 267 -36.85 -6.76 14.29
N LEU A 268 -35.72 -7.20 13.72
CA LEU A 268 -34.63 -6.36 13.24
C LEU A 268 -34.78 -6.13 11.73
N ASP A 269 -34.37 -4.97 11.23
CA ASP A 269 -34.40 -4.66 9.80
C ASP A 269 -33.41 -5.56 9.03
N PRO A 270 -33.88 -6.42 8.13
CA PRO A 270 -33.01 -7.27 7.32
C PRO A 270 -32.27 -6.50 6.23
N GLN A 271 -32.70 -5.26 5.92
CA GLN A 271 -32.09 -4.43 4.91
C GLN A 271 -30.80 -3.83 5.47
N PRO A 272 -29.63 -4.04 4.84
CA PRO A 272 -28.43 -3.34 5.24
C PRO A 272 -28.66 -1.82 5.08
N PRO A 273 -28.10 -0.99 5.98
CA PRO A 273 -28.26 0.46 5.87
C PRO A 273 -27.83 0.91 4.47
N PRO A 274 -28.61 1.78 3.81
CA PRO A 274 -28.32 2.21 2.46
C PRO A 274 -26.91 2.80 2.43
N LYS A 275 -26.11 2.40 1.45
CA LYS A 275 -24.78 2.99 1.25
C LYS A 275 -24.98 4.49 0.99
N GLY A 276 -24.70 5.32 2.00
CA GLY A 276 -24.78 6.76 1.86
C GLY A 276 -23.80 7.25 0.80
N ARG A 277 -24.13 8.37 0.14
CA ARG A 277 -23.13 9.11 -0.64
C ARG A 277 -21.99 9.50 0.29
N ALA A 278 -20.75 9.44 -0.19
CA ALA A 278 -19.62 10.03 0.53
C ALA A 278 -19.99 11.46 0.90
N ARG A 279 -19.87 11.82 2.19
CA ARG A 279 -20.25 13.15 2.68
C ARG A 279 -19.50 14.18 1.83
N GLU A 280 -20.24 15.03 1.11
CA GLU A 280 -19.65 16.23 0.52
C GLU A 280 -19.12 17.06 1.69
N ALA A 281 -17.83 17.41 1.64
CA ALA A 281 -17.26 18.34 2.60
C ALA A 281 -18.01 19.66 2.42
N ALA A 282 -18.78 20.07 3.43
CA ALA A 282 -19.34 21.40 3.46
C ALA A 282 -18.16 22.39 3.42
N HIS A 283 -18.14 23.22 2.38
CA HIS A 283 -17.32 24.42 2.37
C HIS A 283 -17.97 25.41 3.32
N ASP A 284 -17.41 25.52 4.53
CA ASP A 284 -17.56 26.71 5.38
C ASP A 284 -16.59 27.80 4.90
#